data_AF-A0A537NTY5-F1
#
_entry.id   AF-A0A537NTY5-F1
#
_cell.length_a   1.000
_cell.length_b   1.000
_cell.length_c   1.000
_cell.angle_alpha   90.00
_cell.angle_beta   90.00
_cell.angle_gamma   90.00
#
_symmetry.space_group_name_H-M   'P 1'
#
loop_
_entity.id
_entity.type
_entity.pdbx_description
1 polymer ?
#
loop_
_entity_poly.entity_id
_entity_poly.type
_entity_poly.pdbx_seq_one_letter_code
_entity_poly.pdbx_strand_id
1 'polypeptide(L)'
;EAVGVTFSVDVDERMDMAARVGAHRTSMLQDVDAGRPTELDALLGVVIELAQITGIATPALKLVYDLTRYRAGLSEGRHSRHETRQ
;
A
#
# COMPACT_ATOMS: atom_id res chain seq x y z
N GLU A 1 -9.08 -2.46 -16.53
CA GLU A 1 -9.70 -2.18 -17.85
C GLU A 1 -8.70 -1.71 -18.92
N ALA A 2 -7.89 -0.66 -18.72
CA ALA A 2 -6.93 -0.17 -19.72
C ALA A 2 -5.89 -1.22 -20.20
N VAL A 3 -5.63 -2.25 -19.39
CA VAL A 3 -4.74 -3.39 -19.71
C VAL A 3 -5.52 -4.67 -20.08
N GLY A 4 -6.80 -4.56 -20.42
CA GLY A 4 -7.65 -5.70 -20.82
C GLY A 4 -8.18 -6.57 -19.68
N VAL A 5 -7.99 -6.16 -18.41
CA VAL A 5 -8.55 -6.84 -17.23
C VAL A 5 -9.98 -6.36 -16.96
N THR A 6 -10.88 -7.31 -16.75
CA THR A 6 -12.25 -7.10 -16.27
C THR A 6 -12.32 -7.36 -14.77
N PHE A 7 -12.92 -6.44 -14.02
CA PHE A 7 -13.18 -6.64 -12.59
C PHE A 7 -14.55 -7.32 -12.39
N SER A 8 -14.65 -8.18 -11.38
CA SER A 8 -15.88 -8.94 -11.08
C SER A 8 -16.94 -8.14 -10.33
N VAL A 9 -16.54 -7.00 -9.74
CA VAL A 9 -17.37 -6.07 -8.97
C VAL A 9 -17.02 -4.66 -9.41
N ASP A 10 -17.98 -3.74 -9.32
CA ASP A 10 -17.72 -2.32 -9.59
C ASP A 10 -17.06 -1.62 -8.38
N VAL A 11 -16.78 -0.32 -8.54
CA VAL A 11 -16.09 0.47 -7.52
C VAL A 11 -16.96 0.64 -6.27
N ASP A 12 -18.26 0.90 -6.43
CA ASP A 12 -19.17 1.17 -5.32
C ASP A 12 -19.37 -0.10 -4.48
N GLU A 13 -19.60 -1.25 -5.13
CA GLU A 13 -19.64 -2.55 -4.48
C GLU A 13 -18.32 -2.84 -3.76
N ARG A 14 -17.17 -2.53 -4.37
CA ARG A 14 -15.87 -2.71 -3.73
C ARG A 14 -15.71 -1.85 -2.47
N MET A 15 -16.22 -0.62 -2.49
CA MET A 15 -16.21 0.27 -1.31
C MET A 15 -17.10 -0.26 -0.20
N ASP A 16 -18.30 -0.75 -0.53
CA ASP A 16 -19.20 -1.38 0.44
C ASP A 16 -18.59 -2.64 1.06
N MET A 17 -17.94 -3.47 0.25
CA MET A 17 -17.21 -4.64 0.75
C MET A 17 -16.10 -4.23 1.72
N ALA A 18 -15.34 -3.18 1.40
CA ALA A 18 -14.28 -2.68 2.28
C ALA A 18 -14.85 -2.13 3.61
N ALA A 19 -15.97 -1.41 3.56
CA ALA A 19 -16.65 -0.91 4.75
C ALA A 19 -17.13 -2.04 5.67
N ARG A 20 -17.62 -3.15 5.10
CA ARG A 20 -18.09 -4.33 5.85
C ARG A 20 -17.00 -5.07 6.61
N VAL A 21 -15.73 -4.97 6.17
CA VAL A 21 -14.59 -5.54 6.91
C VAL A 21 -14.46 -4.90 8.30
N GLY A 22 -14.91 -3.66 8.47
CA GLY A 22 -14.94 -2.96 9.75
C GLY A 22 -13.55 -2.61 10.27
N ALA A 23 -13.42 -2.53 11.60
CA ALA A 23 -12.14 -2.24 12.26
C ALA A 23 -11.19 -3.43 12.13
N HIS A 24 -10.47 -3.51 11.02
CA HIS A 24 -9.50 -4.55 10.75
C HIS A 24 -8.09 -3.97 10.64
N ARG A 25 -7.14 -4.60 11.31
CA ARG A 25 -5.72 -4.26 11.22
C ARG A 25 -5.12 -4.99 10.01
N THR A 26 -4.88 -4.25 8.93
CA THR A 26 -4.30 -4.82 7.70
C THR A 26 -2.90 -5.37 7.93
N SER A 27 -2.47 -6.34 7.11
CA SER A 27 -1.13 -6.94 7.18
C SER A 27 -0.02 -5.90 7.12
N MET A 28 -0.08 -4.97 6.16
CA MET A 28 0.91 -3.90 6.04
C MET A 28 0.99 -3.00 7.28
N LEU A 29 -0.12 -2.72 7.97
CA LEU A 29 -0.09 -1.97 9.23
C LEU A 29 0.61 -2.78 10.33
N GLN A 30 0.35 -4.09 10.39
CA GLN A 30 1.06 -4.98 11.32
C GLN A 30 2.57 -5.03 11.04
N ASP A 31 2.99 -4.98 9.78
CA ASP A 31 4.41 -4.93 9.41
C ASP A 31 5.05 -3.62 9.87
N VAL A 32 4.40 -2.48 9.62
CA VAL A 32 4.86 -1.17 10.12
C VAL A 32 5.01 -1.18 11.64
N ASP A 33 4.02 -1.72 12.36
CA ASP A 33 4.04 -1.76 13.82
C ASP A 33 5.14 -2.71 14.36
N ALA A 34 5.46 -3.77 13.63
CA ALA A 34 6.53 -4.71 13.93
C ALA A 34 7.91 -4.30 13.35
N GLY A 35 8.01 -3.14 12.68
CA GLY A 35 9.24 -2.69 12.04
C GLY A 35 9.73 -3.59 10.89
N ARG A 36 8.83 -4.37 10.29
CA ARG A 36 9.12 -5.22 9.13
C ARG A 36 8.91 -4.47 7.82
N PRO A 37 9.59 -4.89 6.74
CA PRO A 37 9.28 -4.42 5.40
C PRO A 37 7.81 -4.67 5.04
N THR A 38 7.20 -3.71 4.35
CA THR A 38 5.82 -3.82 3.86
C THR A 38 5.78 -4.24 2.39
N GLU A 39 4.64 -4.76 1.92
CA GLU A 39 4.40 -5.10 0.51
C GLU A 39 4.01 -3.88 -0.37
N LEU A 40 4.29 -2.64 0.08
CA LEU A 40 3.83 -1.40 -0.58
C LEU A 40 4.18 -1.33 -2.07
N ASP A 41 5.42 -1.67 -2.42
CA ASP A 41 5.91 -1.60 -3.81
C ASP A 41 5.21 -2.63 -4.69
N ALA A 42 4.93 -3.82 -4.16
CA ALA A 42 4.26 -4.90 -4.89
C ALA A 42 2.75 -4.64 -5.09
N LEU A 43 2.10 -3.97 -4.14
CA LEU A 43 0.66 -3.71 -4.18
C LEU A 43 0.30 -2.38 -4.84
N LEU A 44 0.94 -1.27 -4.45
CA LEU A 44 0.61 0.06 -4.94
C LEU A 44 1.63 0.56 -5.97
N GLY A 45 2.92 0.25 -5.78
CA GLY A 45 3.98 0.64 -6.72
C GLY A 45 3.73 0.12 -8.13
N VAL A 46 3.42 -1.17 -8.26
CA VAL A 46 3.08 -1.80 -9.56
C VAL A 46 1.88 -1.12 -10.23
N VAL A 47 0.85 -0.71 -9.47
CA VAL A 47 -0.32 -0.02 -10.05
C VAL A 47 0.06 1.37 -10.59
N ILE A 48 0.95 2.09 -9.89
CA ILE A 48 1.48 3.37 -10.35
C ILE A 48 2.33 3.19 -11.61
N GLU A 49 3.13 2.13 -11.69
CA GLU A 49 3.92 1.79 -12.89
C GLU A 49 3.02 1.46 -14.08
N LEU A 50 1.97 0.65 -13.89
CA LEU A 50 0.97 0.37 -14.93
C LEU A 50 0.27 1.64 -15.42
N ALA A 51 -0.01 2.58 -14.51
CA ALA A 51 -0.58 3.87 -14.87
C ALA A 51 0.36 4.70 -15.77
N GLN A 52 1.67 4.64 -15.53
CA GLN A 52 2.67 5.31 -16.39
C GLN A 52 2.71 4.69 -17.78
N ILE A 53 2.71 3.35 -17.87
CA ILE A 53 2.71 2.62 -19.14
C ILE A 53 1.45 2.94 -19.96
N THR A 54 0.30 3.11 -19.29
CA THR A 54 -0.98 3.40 -19.93
C THR A 54 -1.29 4.89 -20.09
N GLY A 55 -0.40 5.78 -19.66
CA GLY A 55 -0.58 7.23 -19.76
C GLY A 55 -1.69 7.81 -18.86
N ILE A 56 -2.06 7.10 -17.79
CA ILE A 56 -3.11 7.50 -16.84
C ILE A 56 -2.48 8.24 -15.66
N ALA A 57 -2.94 9.46 -15.39
CA ALA A 57 -2.48 10.22 -14.24
C ALA A 57 -3.08 9.67 -12.93
N THR A 58 -2.22 9.38 -11.94
CA THR A 58 -2.62 8.82 -10.64
C THR A 58 -2.08 9.62 -9.43
N PRO A 59 -2.33 10.95 -9.37
CA PRO A 59 -1.76 11.81 -8.32
C PRO A 59 -2.13 11.36 -6.90
N ALA A 60 -3.36 10.88 -6.69
CA ALA A 60 -3.81 10.38 -5.38
C ALA A 60 -3.05 9.12 -4.95
N LEU A 61 -2.82 8.17 -5.86
CA LEU A 61 -2.05 6.96 -5.57
C LEU A 61 -0.61 7.28 -5.23
N LYS A 62 -0.01 8.21 -5.99
CA LYS A 62 1.36 8.69 -5.78
C LYS A 62 1.53 9.33 -4.39
N LEU A 63 0.58 10.18 -3.98
CA LEU A 63 0.56 10.78 -2.65
C LEU A 63 0.49 9.72 -1.55
N VAL A 64 -0.43 8.76 -1.66
CA VAL A 64 -0.58 7.68 -0.67
C VAL A 64 0.68 6.83 -0.61
N TYR A 65 1.27 6.49 -1.75
CA TYR A 65 2.51 5.74 -1.84
C TYR A 65 3.66 6.45 -1.13
N ASP A 66 3.91 7.73 -1.45
CA ASP A 66 5.01 8.50 -0.89
C ASP A 66 4.87 8.66 0.64
N LEU A 67 3.65 8.94 1.13
CA LEU A 67 3.36 9.04 2.56
C LEU A 67 3.50 7.69 3.29
N THR A 68 3.03 6.61 2.67
CA THR A 68 3.12 5.27 3.27
C THR A 68 4.58 4.81 3.35
N ARG A 69 5.35 5.04 2.29
CA ARG A 69 6.79 4.75 2.25
C ARG A 69 7.55 5.54 3.31
N TYR A 70 7.25 6.83 3.46
CA TYR A 70 7.82 7.66 4.51
C TYR A 70 7.53 7.08 5.91
N ARG A 71 6.26 6.73 6.19
CA ARG A 71 5.86 6.12 7.46
C ARG A 71 6.52 4.76 7.72
N ALA A 72 6.62 3.90 6.71
CA ALA A 72 7.24 2.58 6.84
C ALA A 72 8.74 2.70 7.17
N GLY A 73 9.46 3.56 6.45
CA GLY A 73 10.90 3.79 6.69
C GLY A 73 11.21 4.36 8.08
N LEU A 74 10.31 5.15 8.67
CA LEU A 74 10.45 5.58 10.07
C LEU A 74 10.42 4.41 11.06
N SER A 75 9.73 3.31 10.72
CA SER A 75 9.49 2.18 11.61
C SER A 75 10.61 1.13 11.53
N GLU A 76 11.14 0.88 10.34
CA GLU A 76 12.34 0.07 10.13
C GLU A 76 13.56 0.66 10.87
N GLY A 77 13.76 1.98 10.78
CA GLY A 77 14.86 2.68 11.45
C GLY A 77 14.75 2.78 12.99
N ARG A 78 13.64 2.35 13.58
CA ARG A 78 13.50 2.19 15.05
C ARG A 78 13.94 0.81 15.52
N HIS A 79 13.72 -0.24 14.72
CA HIS A 79 14.14 -1.60 15.07
C HIS A 79 15.66 -1.79 14.93
N SER A 80 16.29 -1.25 13.88
CA SER A 80 17.75 -1.38 13.69
C SER A 80 18.59 -0.73 14.80
N ARG A 81 18.02 0.18 15.61
CA ARG A 81 18.72 0.81 16.75
C ARG A 81 18.70 -0.02 18.04
N HIS A 82 17.84 -1.02 18.14
CA HIS A 82 17.74 -1.87 19.32
C HIS A 82 18.57 -3.16 19.21
N GLU A 83 18.94 -3.60 18.01
CA GLU A 83 19.77 -4.79 17.82
C GLU A 83 21.29 -4.53 17.92
N THR A 84 21.76 -3.28 17.89
CA THR A 84 23.19 -2.94 18.03
C THR A 84 23.65 -2.71 19.48
N ARG A 85 22.86 -3.14 20.47
CA ARG A 85 23.25 -3.13 21.90
C ARG A 85 23.04 -4.50 22.53
N GLN A 86 23.80 -5.49 22.08
CA GLN A 86 24.17 -6.68 22.85
C GLN A 86 25.61 -7.06 22.52
#